data_AF-A0A453MVI9-F1
#
_entry.id   AF-A0A453MVI9-F1
#
_cell.length_a   1.000
_cell.length_b   1.000
_cell.length_c   1.000
_cell.angle_alpha   90.00
_cell.angle_beta   90.00
_cell.angle_gamma   90.00
#
_symmetry.space_group_name_H-M   'P 1'
#
loop_
_entity.id
_entity.type
_entity.pdbx_description
1 polymer ?
#
loop_
_entity_poly.entity_id
_entity_poly.type
_entity_poly.pdbx_seq_one_letter_code
_entity_poly.pdbx_strand_id
1 'polypeptide(L)' 'MASQFDAPYSVPPIAPRPLLLNGADDPRCPVLGLQDPASKAAEAYAEAGSADKF' A
#
# COMPACT_ATOMS: atom_id res chain seq x y z
N MET A 1 -17.04 12.14 6.13
CA MET A 1 -16.42 12.49 4.85
C MET A 1 -14.93 12.64 5.08
N ALA A 2 -14.19 11.51 5.03
CA ALA A 2 -12.73 11.42 5.26
C ALA A 2 -12.13 10.10 4.74
N SER A 3 -12.96 9.08 4.43
CA SER A 3 -12.49 7.74 4.03
C SER A 3 -11.58 7.76 2.81
N GLN A 4 -11.79 8.68 1.85
CA GLN A 4 -11.00 8.76 0.62
C GLN A 4 -9.54 9.20 0.81
N PHE A 5 -9.17 9.70 1.99
CA PHE A 5 -7.80 10.11 2.31
C PHE A 5 -7.06 9.07 3.14
N ASP A 6 -7.73 7.98 3.51
CA ASP A 6 -7.13 6.89 4.26
C ASP A 6 -6.22 6.03 3.37
N ALA A 7 -5.33 5.26 3.99
CA ALA A 7 -4.30 4.45 3.33
C ALA A 7 -4.86 3.52 2.22
N PRO A 8 -6.04 2.88 2.36
CA PRO A 8 -6.60 2.05 1.28
C PRO A 8 -6.93 2.79 -0.01
N TYR A 9 -6.95 4.13 0.01
CA TYR A 9 -7.26 4.97 -1.15
C TYR A 9 -6.09 5.86 -1.54
N SER A 10 -5.21 6.22 -0.61
CA SER A 10 -4.05 7.09 -0.87
C SER A 10 -2.76 6.34 -1.24
N VAL A 11 -2.62 5.06 -0.87
CA VAL A 11 -1.44 4.23 -1.23
C VAL A 11 -1.50 3.70 -2.67
N PRO A 12 -2.62 3.14 -3.18
CA PRO A 12 -2.66 2.60 -4.55
C PRO A 12 -2.28 3.60 -5.65
N PRO A 13 -2.67 4.90 -5.57
CA PRO A 13 -2.25 5.92 -6.55
C PRO A 13 -0.73 6.20 -6.63
N ILE A 14 0.09 5.61 -5.75
CA ILE A 14 1.56 5.69 -5.85
C ILE A 14 2.08 4.88 -7.05
N ALA A 15 1.36 3.83 -7.46
CA ALA A 15 1.70 3.06 -8.65
C ALA A 15 1.87 3.98 -9.88
N PRO A 16 2.89 3.77 -10.73
CA PRO A 16 3.87 2.68 -10.74
C PRO A 16 5.22 3.08 -10.12
N ARG A 17 5.28 4.10 -9.26
CA ARG A 17 6.54 4.53 -8.63
C ARG A 17 7.02 3.44 -7.67
N PRO A 18 8.31 3.14 -7.55
CA PRO A 18 8.78 2.18 -6.56
C PRO A 18 8.33 2.53 -5.13
N LEU A 19 7.78 1.54 -4.42
CA LEU A 19 7.33 1.63 -3.04
C LEU A 19 7.92 0.46 -2.23
N LEU A 20 8.29 0.71 -0.98
CA LEU A 20 8.74 -0.30 -0.02
C LEU A 20 7.98 -0.09 1.28
N LEU A 21 7.29 -1.13 1.76
CA LEU A 21 6.63 -1.12 3.06
C LEU A 21 7.58 -1.65 4.14
N ASN A 22 7.66 -0.95 5.27
CA ASN A 22 8.52 -1.30 6.40
C ASN A 22 7.71 -1.44 7.70
N GLY A 23 8.37 -1.91 8.77
CA GLY A 23 7.78 -1.97 10.11
C GLY A 23 7.40 -3.36 10.63
N ALA A 24 7.67 -4.43 9.87
CA ALA A 24 7.42 -5.81 10.30
C ALA A 24 8.10 -6.16 11.65
N ASP A 25 9.28 -5.57 11.91
CA ASP A 25 10.05 -5.80 13.12
C ASP A 25 9.84 -4.73 14.22
N ASP A 26 9.13 -3.62 13.94
CA ASP A 26 8.81 -2.64 14.98
C ASP A 26 7.58 -3.11 15.75
N PRO A 27 7.69 -3.45 17.04
CA PRO A 27 6.56 -3.94 17.84
C PRO A 27 5.43 -2.90 18.02
N ARG A 28 5.67 -1.64 17.66
CA ARG A 28 4.68 -0.56 17.70
C ARG A 28 4.01 -0.32 16.35
N CYS A 29 4.50 -0.93 15.28
CA CYS A 29 3.91 -0.78 13.96
C CYS A 29 2.57 -1.52 13.92
N PRO A 30 1.46 -0.87 13.52
CA PRO A 30 0.17 -1.51 13.40
C PRO A 30 0.09 -2.32 12.09
N VAL A 31 0.90 -3.37 11.94
CA VAL A 31 1.04 -4.14 10.69
C VAL A 31 -0.30 -4.67 10.18
N LEU A 32 -1.21 -5.05 11.07
CA LEU A 32 -2.55 -5.52 10.70
C LEU A 32 -3.37 -4.44 9.97
N GLY A 33 -3.16 -3.16 10.29
CA GLY A 33 -3.82 -2.04 9.61
C GLY A 33 -3.29 -1.77 8.20
N LEU A 34 -2.20 -2.42 7.79
CA LEU A 34 -1.61 -2.29 6.46
C LEU A 34 -2.09 -3.36 5.48
N GLN A 35 -2.84 -4.37 5.90
CA GLN A 35 -3.30 -5.45 5.03
C GLN A 35 -4.15 -4.93 3.85
N ASP A 36 -5.19 -4.14 4.16
CA ASP A 36 -6.09 -3.59 3.14
C ASP A 36 -5.37 -2.61 2.18
N PRO A 37 -4.59 -1.62 2.67
CA PRO A 37 -3.78 -0.76 1.79
C PRO A 37 -2.78 -1.52 0.93
N ALA A 38 -2.09 -2.52 1.50
CA ALA A 38 -1.09 -3.28 0.78
C ALA A 38 -1.70 -4.15 -0.32
N SER A 39 -2.85 -4.80 -0.07
CA SER A 39 -3.55 -5.59 -1.09
C SER A 39 -3.99 -4.72 -2.27
N LYS A 40 -4.62 -3.57 -1.99
CA LYS A 40 -5.06 -2.65 -3.05
C LYS A 40 -3.91 -2.03 -3.82
N ALA A 41 -2.80 -1.74 -3.14
CA ALA A 41 -1.60 -1.27 -3.82
C ALA A 41 -1.04 -2.37 -4.73
N ALA A 42 -0.86 -3.60 -4.24
CA ALA A 42 -0.39 -4.72 -5.06
C ALA A 42 -1.26 -4.93 -6.33
N GLU A 43 -2.59 -4.83 -6.20
CA GLU A 43 -3.53 -4.86 -7.33
C GLU A 43 -3.24 -3.72 -8.33
N ALA A 44 -3.15 -2.47 -7.87
CA ALA A 44 -2.86 -1.33 -8.73
C ALA A 44 -1.49 -1.43 -9.45
N TYR A 45 -0.47 -1.96 -8.77
CA TYR A 45 0.84 -2.18 -9.39
C TYR A 45 0.79 -3.29 -10.44
N ALA A 46 0.00 -4.35 -10.22
CA ALA A 46 -0.21 -5.42 -11.20
C ALA A 46 -0.96 -4.91 -12.44
N GLU A 47 -2.02 -4.13 -12.26
CA GLU A 47 -2.77 -3.50 -13.36
C GLU A 47 -1.91 -2.54 -14.17
N ALA A 48 -0.97 -1.83 -13.52
CA ALA A 48 -0.01 -0.96 -14.17
C ALA A 48 1.18 -1.71 -14.84
N GLY A 49 1.22 -3.04 -14.78
CA GLY A 49 2.32 -3.84 -15.33
C GLY A 49 3.66 -3.62 -14.61
N SER A 50 3.61 -3.31 -13.31
CA SER A 50 4.74 -2.88 -12.49
C SER A 50 4.84 -3.61 -11.15
N ALA A 51 4.36 -4.85 -11.10
CA ALA A 51 4.32 -5.67 -9.88
C ALA A 51 5.70 -5.85 -9.21
N ASP A 52 6.80 -5.70 -9.96
CA ASP A 52 8.18 -5.73 -9.47
C ASP A 52 8.61 -4.49 -8.66
N LYS A 53 7.76 -3.46 -8.61
CA LYS A 53 8.05 -2.17 -7.95
C LYS A 53 7.30 -1.95 -6.64
N PHE A 54 6.56 -2.94 -6.17
CA PHE A 54 5.84 -2.93 -4.89
C PHE A 54 6.50 -3.86 -3.88
#